data_AF-A0A920PYA2-F1
#
_entry.id   AF-A0A920PYA2-F1
#
_cell.length_a   1.000
_cell.length_b   1.000
_cell.length_c   1.000
_cell.angle_alpha   90.00
_cell.angle_beta   90.00
_cell.angle_gamma   90.00
#
_symmetry.space_group_name_H-M   'P 1'
#
loop_
_entity.id
_entity.type
_entity.pdbx_description
1 polymer ?
#
loop_
_entity_poly.entity_id
_entity_poly.type
_entity_poly.pdbx_seq_one_letter_code
_entity_poly.pdbx_strand_id
1 'polypeptide(L)' 'MSWIKLGHSAPHKVLCGSDDAMTPVKYADYLTENLQNAEETVIPGGHFVQMEEYKKVNEEIENFLASLK' A
#
# COMPACT_ATOMS: atom_id res chain seq x y z
N MET A 1 -21.54 -2.81 -16.42
CA MET A 1 -20.10 -3.13 -16.56
C MET A 1 -19.63 -3.63 -15.19
N SER A 2 -19.66 -4.95 -14.94
CA SER A 2 -19.65 -5.54 -13.59
C SER A 2 -18.63 -6.68 -13.49
N TRP A 3 -17.34 -6.38 -13.64
CA TRP A 3 -16.28 -7.40 -13.57
C TRP A 3 -15.01 -6.99 -12.78
N ILE A 4 -14.98 -5.83 -12.11
CA ILE A 4 -13.86 -5.39 -11.23
C ILE A 4 -14.31 -5.39 -9.75
N LYS A 5 -15.02 -6.44 -9.34
CA LYS A 5 -15.19 -6.82 -7.93
C LYS A 5 -14.77 -8.27 -7.77
N LEU A 6 -13.59 -8.60 -8.28
CA LEU A 6 -12.96 -9.89 -7.99
C LEU A 6 -12.79 -9.95 -6.47
N GLY A 7 -13.47 -10.93 -5.86
CA GLY A 7 -13.68 -11.02 -4.43
C GLY A 7 -12.39 -11.26 -3.64
N HIS A 8 -11.88 -10.20 -3.02
CA HIS A 8 -10.97 -10.32 -1.90
C HIS A 8 -11.54 -9.52 -0.73
N SER A 9 -12.21 -10.22 0.20
CA SER A 9 -12.57 -9.66 1.50
C SER A 9 -11.36 -9.55 2.44
N ALA A 10 -10.18 -9.98 2.00
CA ALA A 10 -8.95 -9.89 2.75
C ALA A 10 -8.58 -8.40 2.96
N PRO A 11 -7.99 -8.04 4.10
CA PRO A 11 -7.39 -6.73 4.28
C PRO A 11 -6.16 -6.55 3.37
N HIS A 12 -5.92 -5.33 2.91
CA HIS A 12 -4.78 -4.97 2.06
C HIS A 12 -4.02 -3.79 2.67
N LYS A 13 -2.69 -3.80 2.57
CA LYS A 13 -1.83 -2.67 2.93
C LYS A 13 -1.02 -2.27 1.70
N VAL A 14 -1.17 -1.02 1.27
CA VAL A 14 -0.45 -0.43 0.14
C VAL A 14 0.61 0.51 0.70
N LEU A 15 1.86 0.32 0.28
CA LEU A 15 2.99 1.17 0.67
C LEU A 15 3.61 1.78 -0.58
N CYS A 16 3.85 3.09 -0.58
CA CYS A 16 4.43 3.82 -1.71
C CYS A 16 5.42 4.89 -1.24
N GLY A 17 6.50 5.09 -2.00
CA GLY A 17 7.41 6.21 -1.81
C GLY A 17 6.79 7.52 -2.32
N SER A 18 6.91 8.61 -1.56
CA SER A 18 6.37 9.93 -1.95
C SER A 18 6.92 10.45 -3.28
N ASP A 19 8.15 10.05 -3.62
CA ASP A 19 8.90 10.50 -4.79
C ASP A 19 9.11 9.37 -5.81
N ASP A 20 8.31 8.31 -5.74
CA ASP A 20 8.35 7.21 -6.70
C ASP A 20 7.95 7.69 -8.11
N ALA A 21 8.91 7.77 -9.03
CA ALA A 21 8.67 8.15 -10.41
C ALA A 21 8.21 6.99 -11.31
N MET A 22 8.45 5.74 -10.90
CA MET A 22 8.18 4.53 -11.68
C MET A 22 6.76 4.02 -11.42
N THR A 23 6.36 4.02 -10.15
CA THR A 23 5.01 3.73 -9.67
C THR A 23 4.51 4.84 -8.74
N PRO A 24 4.16 6.03 -9.28
CA PRO A 24 3.79 7.18 -8.46
C PRO A 24 2.54 6.95 -7.61
N VAL A 25 2.43 7.75 -6.53
CA VAL A 25 1.36 7.71 -5.51
C VAL A 25 -0.05 7.56 -6.09
N LYS A 26 -0.36 8.18 -7.23
CA LYS A 26 -1.66 8.03 -7.92
C LYS A 26 -2.10 6.57 -8.17
N TYR A 27 -1.15 5.63 -8.28
CA TYR A 27 -1.47 4.21 -8.43
C TYR A 27 -1.74 3.54 -7.08
N ALA A 28 -1.08 3.98 -6.01
CA ALA A 28 -1.44 3.59 -4.66
C ALA A 28 -2.85 4.12 -4.32
N ASP A 29 -3.12 5.40 -4.59
CA ASP A 29 -4.46 6.00 -4.46
C ASP A 29 -5.51 5.16 -5.20
N TYR A 30 -5.26 4.84 -6.48
CA TYR A 30 -6.18 4.03 -7.29
C TYR A 30 -6.43 2.65 -6.69
N LEU A 31 -5.40 1.97 -6.17
CA LEU A 31 -5.56 0.67 -5.52
C LEU A 31 -6.41 0.80 -4.26
N THR A 32 -6.16 1.80 -3.43
CA THR A 32 -6.91 2.05 -2.19
C THR A 32 -8.37 2.39 -2.45
N GLU A 33 -8.66 3.14 -3.51
CA GLU A 33 -10.03 3.48 -3.93
C GLU A 33 -10.82 2.27 -4.47
N ASN A 34 -10.13 1.29 -5.06
CA ASN A 34 -10.77 0.19 -5.80
C ASN A 34 -10.67 -1.19 -5.12
N LEU A 35 -9.77 -1.36 -4.15
CA LEU A 35 -9.66 -2.58 -3.34
C LEU A 35 -10.50 -2.46 -2.06
N GLN A 36 -11.28 -3.50 -1.77
CA GLN A 36 -12.01 -3.56 -0.51
C GLN A 36 -11.04 -3.78 0.66
N ASN A 37 -11.28 -3.14 1.80
CA ASN A 37 -10.47 -3.26 3.02
C ASN A 37 -8.98 -2.90 2.81
N ALA A 38 -8.70 -1.94 1.92
CA ALA A 38 -7.35 -1.44 1.69
C ALA A 38 -7.03 -0.23 2.57
N GLU A 39 -5.80 -0.20 3.08
CA GLU A 39 -5.20 0.95 3.76
C GLU A 39 -3.90 1.31 3.06
N GLU A 40 -3.61 2.60 2.97
CA GLU A 40 -2.43 3.15 2.31
C GLU A 40 -1.53 3.90 3.28
N THR A 41 -0.22 3.75 3.10
CA THR A 41 0.78 4.63 3.71
C THR A 41 1.75 5.11 2.65
N VAL A 42 1.82 6.43 2.47
CA VAL A 42 2.87 7.09 1.69
C VAL A 42 4.05 7.40 2.62
N ILE A 43 5.23 6.90 2.27
CA ILE A 43 6.46 7.03 3.06
C ILE A 43 7.42 7.94 2.28
N PRO A 44 8.12 8.89 2.93
CA PRO A 44 9.17 9.66 2.27
C PRO A 44 10.18 8.75 1.57
N GLY A 45 10.45 8.96 0.28
CA GLY A 45 11.41 8.16 -0.49
C GLY A 45 10.98 7.82 -1.91
N GLY A 46 11.88 7.19 -2.65
CA GLY A 46 11.70 6.82 -4.05
C GLY A 46 11.09 5.43 -4.25
N HIS A 47 11.34 4.87 -5.44
CA HIS A 47 10.79 3.57 -5.84
C HIS A 47 11.24 2.40 -4.96
N PHE A 48 12.41 2.50 -4.34
CA PHE A 48 12.95 1.47 -3.44
C PHE A 48 12.79 1.89 -1.98
N VAL A 49 11.61 2.39 -1.60
CA VAL A 49 11.32 2.86 -0.22
C VAL A 49 11.57 1.80 0.85
N GLN A 50 11.47 0.51 0.51
CA GLN A 50 11.84 -0.60 1.40
C GLN A 50 13.34 -0.70 1.68
N MET A 51 14.20 -0.12 0.85
CA MET A 51 15.65 -0.01 1.08
C MET A 51 15.99 1.33 1.74
N GLU A 52 15.35 2.42 1.31
CA GLU A 52 15.59 3.78 1.79
C GLU A 52 15.09 3.96 3.24
N GLU A 53 13.86 3.53 3.51
CA GLU A 53 13.15 3.69 4.79
C GLU A 53 12.72 2.32 5.36
N TYR A 54 13.62 1.34 5.32
CA TYR A 54 13.35 -0.05 5.71
C TYR A 54 12.70 -0.19 7.10
N LYS A 55 13.05 0.67 8.06
CA LYS A 55 12.46 0.65 9.41
C LYS A 55 10.97 0.99 9.36
N LYS A 56 10.61 2.04 8.63
CA LYS A 56 9.22 2.48 8.52
C LYS A 56 8.40 1.47 7.74
N VAL A 57 8.95 0.93 6.65
CA VAL A 57 8.30 -0.15 5.90
C VAL A 57 8.04 -1.38 6.78
N ASN A 58 9.03 -1.83 7.55
CA ASN A 58 8.86 -2.96 8.46
C ASN A 58 7.83 -2.67 9.57
N GLU A 59 7.82 -1.46 10.13
CA GLU A 59 6.82 -1.03 11.12
C GLU A 59 5.39 -1.13 10.53
N GLU A 60 5.17 -0.64 9.31
CA GLU A 60 3.85 -0.71 8.66
C GLU A 60 3.42 -2.17 8.41
N ILE A 61 4.35 -3.06 8.07
CA ILE A 61 4.08 -4.49 7.89
C ILE A 61 3.71 -5.13 9.24
N GLU A 62 4.46 -4.86 10.30
CA GLU A 62 4.19 -5.37 11.64
C GLU A 62 2.83 -4.89 12.17
N ASN A 63 2.53 -3.60 12.01
CA ASN A 63 1.25 -3.01 12.39
C ASN A 63 0.09 -3.63 11.61
N PHE A 64 0.27 -3.82 10.29
CA PHE A 64 -0.73 -4.49 9.47
C PHE A 64 -0.99 -5.91 9.96
N LEU A 65 0.05 -6.73 10.15
CA LEU A 65 -0.09 -8.10 10.65
C LEU A 65 -0.72 -8.17 12.05
N ALA A 66 -0.43 -7.20 12.92
CA ALA A 66 -1.06 -7.11 14.23
C ALA A 66 -2.56 -6.80 14.16
N SER A 67 -3.00 -6.03 13.15
CA SER A 67 -4.41 -5.68 12.94
C SER A 67 -5.26 -6.85 12.39
N LEU A 68 -4.64 -7.91 11.87
CA LEU A 68 -5.33 -9.09 11.33
C LEU A 68 -5.75 -10.13 12.39
N LYS A 69 -5.40 -9.90 13.67
CA LYS A 69 -5.67 -10.83 14.78
C LYS A 69 -7.09 -10.72 15.32
#